data_AF-A0A354R7U9-F1
#
_entry.id   AF-A0A354R7U9-F1
#
_cell.length_a   1.000
_cell.length_b   1.000
_cell.length_c   1.000
_cell.angle_alpha   90.00
_cell.angle_beta   90.00
_cell.angle_gamma   90.00
#
_symmetry.space_group_name_H-M   'P 1'
#
loop_
_entity.id
_entity.type
_entity.pdbx_description
1 polymer ?
#
loop_
_entity_poly.entity_id
_entity_poly.type
_entity_poly.pdbx_seq_one_letter_code
_entity_poly.pdbx_strand_id
1 'polypeptide(L)'
;MSLARGKFGIEYDPLRGEEKPSGRGILIGAAVLVVLVSFAVTLVNRLRAGADGAPAPAERAGSAEACAPVAATSAAPPLTPAVPPEKAAFARRPRVVRNLLMRLTEAERDRDLSRQVETIELLRAAPGNPVADIDHLLVKRLGRLNFRWMFGTDRSPWTVEITPRKGNSAERLAKEQGMTVAALLKLNRWRTPDEMRPGKPVRALNHPNFALIVHPRNRLVELMLDGKLFKAYELTRAASLAPGLYSLSDDYAGQFARLGLSFAPADLAELSLFLMPRAPLFVAAY
;
A
#
# COMPACT_ATOMS: atom_id res chain seq x y z
N MET A 1 -27.71 -45.43 37.54
CA MET A 1 -27.40 -44.61 36.34
C MET A 1 -28.40 -43.47 36.29
N SER A 2 -27.94 -42.23 36.08
CA SER A 2 -28.80 -41.03 36.07
C SER A 2 -28.63 -40.28 34.74
N LEU A 3 -29.75 -39.85 34.15
CA LEU A 3 -29.78 -39.01 32.95
C LEU A 3 -30.60 -37.74 33.24
N ALA A 4 -29.93 -36.73 33.80
CA ALA A 4 -30.54 -35.44 34.09
C ALA A 4 -30.42 -34.51 32.88
N ARG A 5 -31.57 -34.13 32.27
CA ARG A 5 -31.65 -33.11 31.22
C ARG A 5 -31.99 -31.73 31.83
N GLY A 6 -31.00 -30.84 31.89
CA GLY A 6 -31.20 -29.38 31.82
C GLY A 6 -30.75 -28.93 30.42
N LYS A 7 -31.53 -28.27 29.56
CA LYS A 7 -32.44 -27.11 29.75
C LYS A 7 -31.69 -25.77 29.92
N PHE A 8 -30.75 -25.49 29.02
CA PHE A 8 -30.29 -24.14 28.76
C PHE A 8 -31.41 -23.36 28.06
N GLY A 9 -31.97 -22.35 28.74
CA GLY A 9 -32.74 -21.28 28.11
C GLY A 9 -31.85 -20.04 27.99
N ILE A 10 -31.85 -19.41 26.82
CA ILE A 10 -31.26 -18.07 26.63
C ILE A 10 -32.44 -17.12 26.50
N GLU A 11 -32.73 -16.37 27.56
CA GLU A 11 -33.71 -15.30 27.51
C GLU A 11 -33.07 -14.07 26.87
N TYR A 12 -33.78 -13.47 25.92
CA TYR A 12 -33.34 -12.29 25.17
C TYR A 12 -34.21 -11.10 25.59
N ASP A 13 -33.63 -10.14 26.30
CA ASP A 13 -34.30 -8.90 26.74
C ASP A 13 -34.07 -7.79 25.69
N PRO A 14 -35.11 -7.36 24.95
CA PRO A 14 -34.97 -6.40 23.87
C PRO A 14 -35.04 -4.93 24.31
N LEU A 15 -35.15 -4.61 25.61
CA LEU A 15 -35.53 -3.26 26.09
C LEU A 15 -34.39 -2.41 26.71
N ARG A 16 -33.13 -2.82 26.59
CA ARG A 16 -31.97 -1.97 26.97
C ARG A 16 -31.33 -1.31 25.75
N GLY A 17 -31.71 -0.05 25.46
CA GLY A 17 -31.07 0.70 24.36
C GLY A 17 -31.37 2.21 24.21
N GLU A 18 -32.43 2.78 24.78
CA GLU A 18 -32.72 4.22 24.60
C GLU A 18 -31.86 5.14 25.51
N GLU A 19 -30.61 5.35 25.11
CA GLU A 19 -29.78 6.42 25.68
C GLU A 19 -30.29 7.80 25.24
N LYS A 20 -30.81 8.59 26.19
CA LYS A 20 -31.25 9.97 25.92
C LYS A 20 -30.09 10.82 25.41
N PRO A 21 -30.23 11.54 24.28
CA PRO A 21 -29.13 12.28 23.68
C PRO A 21 -28.67 13.42 24.58
N SER A 22 -27.42 13.35 25.06
CA SER A 22 -26.86 14.40 25.91
C SER A 22 -26.67 15.70 25.13
N GLY A 23 -27.09 16.83 25.71
CA GLY A 23 -27.09 18.15 25.03
C GLY A 23 -25.72 18.65 24.55
N ARG A 24 -24.63 18.00 24.95
CA ARG A 24 -23.27 18.26 24.43
C ARG A 24 -23.15 17.99 22.92
N GLY A 25 -23.90 17.02 22.38
CA GLY A 25 -23.85 16.71 20.94
C GLY A 25 -24.31 17.88 20.07
N ILE A 26 -25.34 18.61 20.50
CA ILE A 26 -25.90 19.76 19.77
C ILE A 26 -24.90 20.92 19.72
N LEU A 27 -24.20 21.19 20.82
CA LEU A 27 -23.17 22.24 20.89
C LEU A 27 -21.97 21.95 19.96
N ILE A 28 -21.55 20.68 19.87
CA ILE A 28 -20.47 20.27 18.95
C ILE A 28 -20.93 20.43 17.48
N GLY A 29 -22.15 20.01 17.15
CA GLY A 29 -22.72 20.19 15.82
C GLY A 29 -22.81 21.66 15.39
N ALA A 30 -23.26 22.54 16.30
CA ALA A 30 -23.32 23.98 16.05
C ALA A 30 -21.93 24.60 15.80
N ALA A 31 -20.92 24.21 16.59
CA ALA A 31 -19.55 24.71 16.42
C ALA A 31 -18.95 24.30 15.06
N VAL A 32 -19.14 23.05 14.63
CA VAL A 32 -18.69 22.57 13.31
C VAL A 32 -19.39 23.31 12.17
N LEU A 33 -20.68 23.59 12.30
CA LEU A 33 -21.44 24.35 11.30
C LEU A 33 -20.90 25.77 11.11
N VAL A 34 -20.60 26.48 12.20
CA VAL A 34 -20.03 27.84 12.15
C VAL A 34 -18.68 27.84 11.43
N VAL A 35 -17.79 26.88 11.74
CA VAL A 35 -16.48 26.76 11.08
C VAL A 35 -16.63 26.50 9.57
N LEU A 36 -17.55 25.62 9.16
CA LEU A 36 -17.83 25.35 7.75
C LEU A 36 -18.35 26.59 7.00
N VAL A 37 -19.25 27.36 7.61
CA VAL A 37 -19.77 28.61 7.02
C VAL A 37 -18.67 29.67 6.89
N SER A 38 -17.84 29.86 7.92
CA SER A 38 -16.68 30.77 7.86
C SER A 38 -15.67 30.36 6.77
N PHE A 39 -15.45 29.07 6.58
CA PHE A 39 -14.56 28.55 5.52
C PHE A 39 -15.16 28.77 4.12
N ALA A 40 -16.47 28.57 3.94
CA ALA A 40 -17.14 28.83 2.67
C ALA A 40 -17.09 30.32 2.28
N VAL A 41 -17.37 31.23 3.22
CA VAL A 41 -17.32 32.68 2.98
C VAL A 41 -15.91 33.15 2.63
N THR A 42 -14.88 32.68 3.35
CA THR A 42 -13.49 33.04 3.05
C THR A 42 -13.01 32.48 1.71
N LEU A 43 -13.45 31.28 1.31
CA LEU A 43 -13.15 30.72 -0.01
C LEU A 43 -13.79 31.53 -1.15
N VAL A 44 -15.06 31.91 -1.03
CA VAL A 44 -15.77 32.73 -2.04
C VAL A 44 -15.13 34.11 -2.21
N ASN A 45 -14.77 34.78 -1.11
CA ASN A 45 -14.09 36.07 -1.17
C ASN A 45 -12.71 35.96 -1.85
N ARG A 46 -11.98 34.87 -1.61
CA ARG A 46 -10.67 34.63 -2.24
C ARG A 46 -10.76 34.33 -3.74
N LEU A 47 -11.85 33.70 -4.18
CA LEU A 47 -12.12 33.47 -5.60
C LEU A 47 -12.54 34.75 -6.33
N ARG A 48 -13.31 35.64 -5.69
CA ARG A 48 -13.62 36.97 -6.26
C ARG A 48 -12.37 37.84 -6.41
N ALA A 49 -11.52 37.88 -5.39
CA ALA A 49 -10.27 38.66 -5.42
C ALA A 49 -9.25 38.21 -6.50
N GLY A 50 -9.46 37.05 -7.14
CA GLY A 50 -8.62 36.56 -8.24
C GLY A 50 -9.09 36.95 -9.65
N ALA A 51 -10.23 37.65 -9.80
CA ALA A 51 -10.83 37.94 -11.11
C ALA A 51 -10.32 39.24 -11.75
N ASP A 52 -10.05 40.28 -10.96
CA ASP A 52 -9.89 41.66 -11.45
C ASP A 52 -8.41 42.10 -11.65
N GLY A 53 -7.51 41.13 -11.85
CA GLY A 53 -6.05 41.32 -11.70
C GLY A 53 -5.20 41.07 -12.95
N ALA A 54 -5.39 41.83 -14.03
CA ALA A 54 -4.52 41.78 -15.22
C ALA A 54 -4.27 43.17 -15.84
N PRO A 55 -3.00 43.52 -16.08
CA PRO A 55 -2.63 44.09 -17.39
C PRO A 55 -1.27 43.62 -17.95
N ALA A 56 -1.20 43.56 -19.28
CA ALA A 56 0.02 43.67 -20.11
C ALA A 56 0.06 45.12 -20.69
N PRO A 57 1.09 45.63 -21.43
CA PRO A 57 2.19 44.98 -22.19
C PRO A 57 3.59 45.54 -21.74
N ALA A 58 4.70 45.70 -22.49
CA ALA A 58 4.96 45.66 -23.94
C ALA A 58 6.43 45.40 -24.37
N GLU A 59 6.53 44.98 -25.63
CA GLU A 59 7.58 45.09 -26.67
C GLU A 59 8.94 45.80 -26.43
N ARG A 60 10.01 45.18 -26.96
CA ARG A 60 10.96 45.70 -28.00
C ARG A 60 11.89 44.53 -28.42
N ALA A 61 12.25 44.22 -29.67
CA ALA A 61 12.30 44.86 -31.02
C ALA A 61 13.74 45.20 -31.48
N GLY A 62 14.10 44.73 -32.68
CA GLY A 62 15.44 44.76 -33.32
C GLY A 62 15.74 43.37 -33.95
N SER A 63 15.80 43.12 -35.27
CA SER A 63 16.35 43.84 -36.45
C SER A 63 17.89 43.70 -36.58
N ALA A 64 18.48 43.32 -37.72
CA ALA A 64 17.94 42.81 -39.01
C ALA A 64 19.05 42.15 -39.88
N GLU A 65 18.68 41.71 -41.11
CA GLU A 65 19.54 41.40 -42.28
C GLU A 65 20.42 40.11 -42.24
N ALA A 66 20.74 39.42 -43.35
CA ALA A 66 20.54 39.71 -44.78
C ALA A 66 20.14 38.46 -45.65
N CYS A 67 20.04 38.65 -46.97
CA CYS A 67 19.72 37.69 -48.06
C CYS A 67 20.64 36.44 -48.13
N ALA A 68 20.38 35.36 -48.91
CA ALA A 68 19.70 35.25 -50.21
C ALA A 68 19.09 33.83 -50.48
N PRO A 69 18.38 33.58 -51.61
CA PRO A 69 17.46 32.43 -51.74
C PRO A 69 17.92 31.29 -52.68
N VAL A 70 17.35 30.08 -52.46
CA VAL A 70 17.13 29.04 -53.49
C VAL A 70 15.75 28.39 -53.23
N ALA A 71 15.02 28.02 -54.29
CA ALA A 71 13.68 27.45 -54.19
C ALA A 71 13.66 25.90 -54.30
N ALA A 72 12.73 25.25 -53.60
CA ALA A 72 12.18 23.94 -53.98
C ALA A 72 10.80 23.71 -53.33
N THR A 73 9.80 23.35 -54.12
CA THR A 73 8.45 23.01 -53.65
C THR A 73 8.43 21.65 -52.99
N SER A 74 7.94 21.56 -51.74
CA SER A 74 7.36 20.32 -51.20
C SER A 74 6.28 20.64 -50.16
N ALA A 75 5.04 20.33 -50.49
CA ALA A 75 3.90 20.56 -49.61
C ALA A 75 3.81 19.42 -48.57
N ALA A 76 4.40 19.63 -47.39
CA ALA A 76 4.24 18.72 -46.27
C ALA A 76 2.75 18.68 -45.84
N PRO A 77 2.18 17.49 -45.57
CA PRO A 77 0.82 17.40 -45.03
C PRO A 77 0.75 18.06 -43.64
N PRO A 78 -0.43 18.60 -43.24
CA PRO A 78 -0.56 19.30 -41.97
C PRO A 78 -0.24 18.37 -40.80
N LEU A 79 0.78 18.75 -40.01
CA LEU A 79 1.12 18.08 -38.76
C LEU A 79 -0.03 18.25 -37.77
N THR A 80 -0.90 17.23 -37.69
CA THR A 80 -1.80 17.09 -36.55
C THR A 80 -0.96 17.06 -35.28
N PRO A 81 -1.29 17.87 -34.25
CA PRO A 81 -0.45 17.98 -33.06
C PRO A 81 -0.36 16.61 -32.40
N ALA A 82 0.85 16.04 -32.38
CA ALA A 82 1.10 14.72 -31.84
C ALA A 82 0.79 14.70 -30.34
N VAL A 83 -0.41 14.21 -30.00
CA VAL A 83 -0.83 14.01 -28.61
C VAL A 83 0.22 13.12 -27.95
N PRO A 84 0.91 13.59 -26.89
CA PRO A 84 2.02 12.84 -26.32
C PRO A 84 1.55 11.45 -25.88
N PRO A 85 2.35 10.39 -26.13
CA PRO A 85 1.85 9.02 -26.18
C PRO A 85 1.14 8.56 -24.90
N GLU A 86 1.53 9.07 -23.74
CA GLU A 86 0.86 8.84 -22.45
C GLU A 86 -0.62 9.24 -22.47
N LYS A 87 -0.97 10.42 -23.03
CA LYS A 87 -2.35 10.91 -23.09
C LYS A 87 -3.20 10.05 -24.03
N ALA A 88 -2.63 9.62 -25.15
CA ALA A 88 -3.29 8.70 -26.08
C ALA A 88 -3.50 7.30 -25.45
N ALA A 89 -2.51 6.80 -24.71
CA ALA A 89 -2.60 5.54 -23.97
C ALA A 89 -3.67 5.60 -22.86
N PHE A 90 -3.81 6.74 -22.17
CA PHE A 90 -4.84 6.92 -21.13
C PHE A 90 -6.26 6.87 -21.70
N ALA A 91 -6.49 7.50 -22.86
CA ALA A 91 -7.81 7.53 -23.52
C ALA A 91 -8.30 6.13 -23.94
N ARG A 92 -7.39 5.24 -24.33
CA ARG A 92 -7.67 3.84 -24.74
C ARG A 92 -8.01 2.90 -23.57
N ARG A 93 -7.79 3.29 -22.30
CA ARG A 93 -8.04 2.42 -21.14
C ARG A 93 -9.55 2.27 -20.84
N PRO A 94 -10.01 1.10 -20.34
CA PRO A 94 -11.38 0.91 -19.87
C PRO A 94 -11.83 1.98 -18.86
N ARG A 95 -13.12 2.33 -18.86
CA ARG A 95 -13.66 3.38 -17.97
C ARG A 95 -13.39 3.07 -16.49
N VAL A 96 -13.55 1.81 -16.07
CA VAL A 96 -13.28 1.35 -14.70
C VAL A 96 -11.82 1.62 -14.29
N VAL A 97 -10.85 1.23 -15.13
CA VAL A 97 -9.42 1.45 -14.89
C VAL A 97 -9.09 2.95 -14.80
N ARG A 98 -9.69 3.80 -15.65
CA ARG A 98 -9.53 5.26 -15.54
C ARG A 98 -10.08 5.83 -14.24
N ASN A 99 -11.28 5.41 -13.81
CA ASN A 99 -11.88 5.88 -12.57
C ASN A 99 -11.05 5.45 -11.35
N LEU A 100 -10.52 4.23 -11.34
CA LEU A 100 -9.61 3.76 -10.29
C LEU A 100 -8.28 4.53 -10.29
N LEU A 101 -7.70 4.85 -11.45
CA LEU A 101 -6.48 5.69 -11.52
C LEU A 101 -6.71 7.11 -11.01
N MET A 102 -7.90 7.69 -11.25
CA MET A 102 -8.31 8.98 -10.65
C MET A 102 -8.43 8.86 -9.13
N ARG A 103 -9.18 7.87 -8.61
CA ARG A 103 -9.32 7.61 -7.18
C ARG A 103 -7.98 7.39 -6.48
N LEU A 104 -7.02 6.75 -7.16
CA LEU A 104 -5.66 6.57 -6.66
C LEU A 104 -4.92 7.92 -6.58
N THR A 105 -5.02 8.76 -7.61
CA THR A 105 -4.40 10.11 -7.63
C THR A 105 -5.00 11.03 -6.56
N GLU A 106 -6.30 10.92 -6.30
CA GLU A 106 -6.98 11.62 -5.19
C GLU A 106 -6.49 11.11 -3.83
N ALA A 107 -6.45 9.79 -3.62
CA ALA A 107 -5.94 9.18 -2.39
C ALA A 107 -4.45 9.48 -2.13
N GLU A 108 -3.64 9.67 -3.18
CA GLU A 108 -2.26 10.15 -3.07
C GLU A 108 -2.19 11.60 -2.60
N ARG A 109 -3.03 12.48 -3.15
CA ARG A 109 -3.12 13.90 -2.79
C ARG A 109 -3.54 14.07 -1.32
N ASP A 110 -4.53 13.30 -0.89
CA ASP A 110 -5.02 13.25 0.49
C ASP A 110 -4.09 12.48 1.44
N ARG A 111 -3.08 11.79 0.90
CA ARG A 111 -2.13 10.90 1.60
C ARG A 111 -2.77 9.69 2.30
N ASP A 112 -4.02 9.36 1.99
CA ASP A 112 -4.75 8.21 2.53
C ASP A 112 -4.13 6.88 2.06
N LEU A 113 -3.37 6.23 2.96
CA LEU A 113 -2.73 4.95 2.69
C LEU A 113 -3.72 3.82 2.42
N SER A 114 -4.87 3.83 3.11
CA SER A 114 -5.88 2.78 3.03
C SER A 114 -6.53 2.79 1.65
N ARG A 115 -6.99 3.96 1.20
CA ARG A 115 -7.54 4.15 -0.17
C ARG A 115 -6.51 3.88 -1.25
N GLN A 116 -5.23 4.24 -1.06
CA GLN A 116 -4.17 3.94 -2.02
C GLN A 116 -3.98 2.42 -2.18
N VAL A 117 -3.94 1.66 -1.08
CA VAL A 117 -3.80 0.19 -1.09
C VAL A 117 -5.02 -0.48 -1.72
N GLU A 118 -6.22 -0.15 -1.24
CA GLU A 118 -7.49 -0.68 -1.76
C GLU A 118 -7.63 -0.44 -3.28
N THR A 119 -7.31 0.77 -3.74
CA THR A 119 -7.45 1.13 -5.16
C THR A 119 -6.43 0.40 -6.04
N ILE A 120 -5.24 0.08 -5.53
CA ILE A 120 -4.25 -0.72 -6.28
C ILE A 120 -4.62 -2.20 -6.31
N GLU A 121 -5.19 -2.76 -5.23
CA GLU A 121 -5.77 -4.12 -5.27
C GLU A 121 -6.88 -4.21 -6.33
N LEU A 122 -7.80 -3.23 -6.38
CA LEU A 122 -8.86 -3.15 -7.39
C LEU A 122 -8.31 -2.98 -8.82
N LEU A 123 -7.20 -2.26 -9.01
CA LEU A 123 -6.55 -2.10 -10.32
C LEU A 123 -5.90 -3.40 -10.83
N ARG A 124 -5.38 -4.26 -9.94
CA ARG A 124 -4.88 -5.60 -10.30
C ARG A 124 -6.00 -6.60 -10.56
N ALA A 125 -7.12 -6.49 -9.83
CA ALA A 125 -8.29 -7.34 -10.02
C ALA A 125 -9.13 -7.00 -11.26
N ALA A 126 -8.87 -5.88 -11.93
CA ALA A 126 -9.65 -5.40 -13.06
C ALA A 126 -9.36 -6.20 -14.37
N PRO A 127 -10.35 -6.87 -14.97
CA PRO A 127 -10.14 -7.63 -16.21
C PRO A 127 -9.83 -6.71 -17.40
N GLY A 128 -8.94 -7.18 -18.29
CA GLY A 128 -8.55 -6.45 -19.51
C GLY A 128 -7.47 -5.38 -19.31
N ASN A 129 -6.79 -5.35 -18.16
CA ASN A 129 -5.59 -4.55 -17.94
C ASN A 129 -4.38 -5.22 -18.65
N PRO A 130 -3.54 -4.53 -19.45
CA PRO A 130 -2.36 -5.14 -20.07
C PRO A 130 -1.29 -5.48 -19.03
N VAL A 131 -1.16 -6.78 -18.77
CA VAL A 131 -0.42 -7.41 -17.65
C VAL A 131 1.08 -7.08 -17.60
N ALA A 132 1.69 -6.67 -18.71
CA ALA A 132 3.16 -6.52 -18.80
C ALA A 132 3.70 -5.31 -17.99
N ASP A 133 3.29 -4.09 -18.35
CA ASP A 133 3.94 -2.86 -17.83
C ASP A 133 3.29 -2.30 -16.57
N ILE A 134 1.97 -2.51 -16.42
CA ILE A 134 1.19 -1.89 -15.35
C ILE A 134 1.32 -2.68 -14.05
N ASP A 135 1.25 -4.01 -14.10
CA ASP A 135 1.27 -4.84 -12.89
C ASP A 135 2.59 -4.71 -12.13
N HIS A 136 3.76 -4.82 -12.78
CA HIS A 136 5.05 -4.79 -12.05
C HIS A 136 5.28 -3.46 -11.29
N LEU A 137 4.94 -2.33 -11.91
CA LEU A 137 5.05 -1.01 -11.28
C LEU A 137 4.00 -0.81 -10.16
N LEU A 138 2.77 -1.29 -10.35
CA LEU A 138 1.74 -1.27 -9.31
C LEU A 138 2.08 -2.22 -8.14
N VAL A 139 2.63 -3.40 -8.42
CA VAL A 139 3.13 -4.38 -7.44
C VAL A 139 4.26 -3.79 -6.61
N LYS A 140 5.29 -3.22 -7.25
CA LYS A 140 6.36 -2.47 -6.58
C LYS A 140 5.85 -1.24 -5.82
N ARG A 141 4.71 -0.66 -6.20
CA ARG A 141 4.07 0.45 -5.47
C ARG A 141 3.30 -0.04 -4.24
N LEU A 142 2.42 -1.02 -4.42
CA LEU A 142 1.65 -1.68 -3.36
C LEU A 142 2.58 -2.20 -2.26
N GLY A 143 3.66 -2.88 -2.63
CA GLY A 143 4.69 -3.34 -1.70
C GLY A 143 5.33 -2.23 -0.86
N ARG A 144 5.58 -1.05 -1.44
CA ARG A 144 6.09 0.12 -0.69
C ARG A 144 5.03 0.74 0.22
N LEU A 145 3.76 0.73 -0.20
CA LEU A 145 2.65 1.28 0.59
C LEU A 145 2.29 0.38 1.77
N ASN A 146 2.13 -0.93 1.55
CA ASN A 146 1.87 -1.93 2.59
C ASN A 146 2.98 -1.93 3.64
N PHE A 147 4.25 -1.92 3.22
CA PHE A 147 5.40 -1.82 4.12
C PHE A 147 5.42 -0.51 4.92
N ARG A 148 5.11 0.63 4.29
CA ARG A 148 5.01 1.94 4.95
C ARG A 148 3.83 2.00 5.94
N TRP A 149 2.73 1.33 5.66
CA TRP A 149 1.56 1.28 6.53
C TRP A 149 1.82 0.37 7.73
N MET A 150 2.35 -0.84 7.51
CA MET A 150 2.67 -1.81 8.56
C MET A 150 3.71 -1.27 9.56
N PHE A 151 4.84 -0.73 9.08
CA PHE A 151 5.88 -0.14 9.94
C PHE A 151 5.71 1.38 10.17
N GLY A 152 4.55 1.93 9.81
CA GLY A 152 4.21 3.35 10.00
C GLY A 152 4.02 3.72 11.47
N THR A 153 3.83 5.01 11.74
CA THR A 153 3.35 5.52 13.04
C THR A 153 1.92 5.11 13.34
N ASP A 154 1.13 4.97 12.28
CA ASP A 154 -0.32 4.91 12.36
C ASP A 154 -0.79 3.48 12.69
N ARG A 155 -2.02 3.33 13.18
CA ARG A 155 -2.59 2.00 13.41
C ARG A 155 -2.86 1.32 12.06
N SER A 156 -2.15 0.22 11.81
CA SER A 156 -2.33 -0.63 10.64
C SER A 156 -3.30 -1.77 10.98
N PRO A 157 -4.14 -2.24 10.04
CA PRO A 157 -5.03 -3.38 10.26
C PRO A 157 -4.29 -4.67 10.65
N TRP A 158 -3.00 -4.79 10.29
CA TRP A 158 -2.15 -5.92 10.65
C TRP A 158 -1.47 -5.79 12.02
N THR A 159 -1.68 -4.67 12.74
CA THR A 159 -0.98 -4.36 14.01
C THR A 159 -1.92 -4.32 15.22
N VAL A 160 -1.47 -4.91 16.32
CA VAL A 160 -2.15 -4.93 17.63
C VAL A 160 -1.23 -4.35 18.70
N GLU A 161 -1.80 -3.73 19.74
CA GLU A 161 -1.07 -3.23 20.91
C GLU A 161 -1.20 -4.23 22.06
N ILE A 162 -0.05 -4.70 22.58
CA ILE A 162 0.04 -5.72 23.64
C ILE A 162 0.89 -5.16 24.78
N THR A 163 0.47 -5.38 26.02
CA THR A 163 1.24 -4.99 27.22
C THR A 163 1.99 -6.21 27.78
N PRO A 164 3.33 -6.31 27.66
CA PRO A 164 4.09 -7.45 28.16
C PRO A 164 4.04 -7.54 29.68
N ARG A 165 3.96 -8.76 30.20
CA ARG A 165 4.03 -9.05 31.64
C ARG A 165 5.49 -9.18 32.09
N LYS A 166 5.74 -9.09 33.41
CA LYS A 166 7.07 -9.34 33.98
C LYS A 166 7.46 -10.80 33.68
N GLY A 167 8.61 -11.00 33.04
CA GLY A 167 9.09 -12.31 32.60
C GLY A 167 8.84 -12.65 31.12
N ASN A 168 8.11 -11.81 30.36
CA ASN A 168 8.09 -11.91 28.90
C ASN A 168 9.41 -11.38 28.31
N SER A 169 10.02 -12.11 27.38
CA SER A 169 11.08 -11.61 26.49
C SER A 169 10.51 -11.19 25.14
N ALA A 170 11.23 -10.36 24.38
CA ALA A 170 10.81 -9.96 23.03
C ALA A 170 10.74 -11.17 22.08
N GLU A 171 11.65 -12.14 22.23
CA GLU A 171 11.64 -13.42 21.51
C GLU A 171 10.36 -14.21 21.77
N ARG A 172 9.97 -14.32 23.04
CA ARG A 172 8.75 -15.00 23.46
C ARG A 172 7.52 -14.30 22.88
N LEU A 173 7.45 -12.98 22.96
CA LEU A 173 6.34 -12.21 22.41
C LEU A 173 6.25 -12.34 20.88
N ALA A 174 7.37 -12.26 20.17
CA ALA A 174 7.43 -12.44 18.72
C ALA A 174 6.93 -13.84 18.31
N LYS A 175 7.38 -14.88 19.01
CA LYS A 175 6.93 -16.28 18.81
C LYS A 175 5.46 -16.49 19.15
N GLU A 176 4.98 -15.94 20.26
CA GLU A 176 3.56 -15.99 20.68
C GLU A 176 2.63 -15.27 19.68
N GLN A 177 3.17 -14.36 18.86
CA GLN A 177 2.43 -13.61 17.83
C GLN A 177 2.78 -14.00 16.38
N GLY A 178 3.57 -15.05 16.18
CA GLY A 178 3.88 -15.58 14.84
C GLY A 178 4.73 -14.67 13.95
N MET A 179 5.56 -13.77 14.52
CA MET A 179 6.43 -12.86 13.76
C MET A 179 7.92 -13.03 14.12
N THR A 180 8.83 -12.54 13.28
CA THR A 180 10.26 -12.56 13.59
C THR A 180 10.63 -11.47 14.61
N VAL A 181 11.67 -11.72 15.41
CA VAL A 181 12.17 -10.71 16.37
C VAL A 181 12.59 -9.43 15.63
N ALA A 182 13.13 -9.54 14.42
CA ALA A 182 13.52 -8.39 13.60
C ALA A 182 12.32 -7.52 13.20
N ALA A 183 11.16 -8.10 12.89
CA ALA A 183 9.93 -7.33 12.69
C ALA A 183 9.45 -6.65 13.98
N LEU A 184 9.49 -7.35 15.12
CA LEU A 184 9.08 -6.77 16.41
C LEU A 184 9.95 -5.57 16.80
N LEU A 185 11.29 -5.67 16.65
CA LEU A 185 12.22 -4.56 16.85
C LEU A 185 11.90 -3.39 15.91
N LYS A 186 11.74 -3.66 14.60
CA LYS A 186 11.46 -2.65 13.58
C LYS A 186 10.14 -1.91 13.80
N LEU A 187 9.08 -2.62 14.20
CA LEU A 187 7.75 -2.08 14.44
C LEU A 187 7.69 -1.14 15.66
N ASN A 188 8.57 -1.34 16.64
CA ASN A 188 8.70 -0.51 17.84
C ASN A 188 9.90 0.46 17.79
N ARG A 189 10.70 0.42 16.72
CA ARG A 189 11.93 1.20 16.48
C ARG A 189 13.06 0.93 17.50
N TRP A 190 13.05 -0.25 18.11
CA TRP A 190 14.11 -0.70 19.01
C TRP A 190 15.35 -1.16 18.25
N ARG A 191 16.53 -0.99 18.87
CA ARG A 191 17.83 -1.51 18.41
C ARG A 191 18.11 -2.87 19.03
N THR A 192 17.72 -3.11 20.29
CA THR A 192 17.92 -4.41 20.97
C THR A 192 16.63 -4.95 21.60
N PRO A 193 16.52 -6.28 21.82
CA PRO A 193 15.41 -6.91 22.55
C PRO A 193 15.17 -6.33 23.96
N ASP A 194 16.24 -5.87 24.60
CA ASP A 194 16.24 -5.38 25.99
C ASP A 194 15.58 -4.00 26.16
N GLU A 195 15.19 -3.33 25.08
CA GLU A 195 14.38 -2.12 25.13
C GLU A 195 12.92 -2.40 25.51
N MET A 196 12.45 -3.65 25.37
CA MET A 196 11.11 -4.03 25.82
C MET A 196 10.96 -3.90 27.34
N ARG A 197 9.98 -3.10 27.79
CA ARG A 197 9.68 -2.89 29.21
C ARG A 197 8.31 -3.49 29.58
N PRO A 198 8.23 -4.37 30.60
CA PRO A 198 6.96 -4.83 31.14
C PRO A 198 6.05 -3.67 31.53
N GLY A 199 4.74 -3.80 31.30
CA GLY A 199 3.75 -2.76 31.61
C GLY A 199 3.74 -1.55 30.66
N LYS A 200 4.58 -1.49 29.62
CA LYS A 200 4.45 -0.55 28.51
C LYS A 200 3.76 -1.22 27.32
N PRO A 201 2.90 -0.52 26.55
CA PRO A 201 2.32 -1.07 25.33
C PRO A 201 3.42 -1.27 24.27
N VAL A 202 3.32 -2.38 23.55
CA VAL A 202 4.22 -2.82 22.49
C VAL A 202 3.38 -3.12 21.26
N ARG A 203 3.80 -2.62 20.10
CA ARG A 203 3.14 -2.94 18.82
C ARG A 203 3.61 -4.31 18.33
N ALA A 204 2.68 -5.14 17.94
CA ALA A 204 2.88 -6.49 17.44
C ALA A 204 2.15 -6.65 16.10
N LEU A 205 2.63 -7.54 15.23
CA LEU A 205 1.84 -8.05 14.12
C LEU A 205 0.82 -9.06 14.65
N ASN A 206 -0.44 -8.97 14.19
CA ASN A 206 -1.52 -9.85 14.62
C ASN A 206 -1.52 -11.17 13.84
N HIS A 207 -0.71 -12.15 14.29
CA HIS A 207 -0.63 -13.52 13.74
C HIS A 207 -0.53 -13.60 12.19
N PRO A 208 0.43 -12.90 11.56
CA PRO A 208 0.48 -12.75 10.11
C PRO A 208 0.83 -14.06 9.39
N ASN A 209 0.02 -14.48 8.41
CA ASN A 209 0.32 -15.65 7.58
C ASN A 209 1.09 -15.23 6.33
N PHE A 210 2.41 -15.14 6.44
CA PHE A 210 3.31 -14.86 5.31
C PHE A 210 3.62 -16.11 4.48
N ALA A 211 3.47 -16.00 3.16
CA ALA A 211 3.81 -17.04 2.19
C ALA A 211 4.60 -16.45 1.01
N LEU A 212 5.50 -17.22 0.41
CA LEU A 212 6.21 -16.83 -0.82
C LEU A 212 5.68 -17.59 -2.03
N ILE A 213 5.51 -16.90 -3.15
CA ILE A 213 5.24 -17.48 -4.46
C ILE A 213 6.36 -17.07 -5.42
N VAL A 214 7.11 -18.06 -5.92
CA VAL A 214 8.18 -17.86 -6.90
C VAL A 214 7.63 -18.07 -8.31
N HIS A 215 7.97 -17.15 -9.22
CA HIS A 215 7.64 -17.22 -10.64
C HIS A 215 8.94 -17.29 -11.47
N PRO A 216 9.53 -18.50 -11.67
CA PRO A 216 10.89 -18.65 -12.21
C PRO A 216 11.11 -17.94 -13.55
N ARG A 217 10.15 -18.05 -14.48
CA ARG A 217 10.19 -17.43 -15.82
C ARG A 217 10.25 -15.90 -15.74
N ASN A 218 9.50 -15.29 -14.83
CA ASN A 218 9.36 -13.84 -14.71
C ASN A 218 10.43 -13.22 -13.80
N ARG A 219 11.28 -14.04 -13.16
CA ARG A 219 12.24 -13.63 -12.12
C ARG A 219 11.59 -12.83 -10.97
N LEU A 220 10.33 -13.12 -10.68
CA LEU A 220 9.53 -12.44 -9.66
C LEU A 220 9.30 -13.38 -8.47
N VAL A 221 9.32 -12.83 -7.26
CA VAL A 221 8.83 -13.50 -6.05
C VAL A 221 7.80 -12.61 -5.39
N GLU A 222 6.55 -13.06 -5.34
CA GLU A 222 5.47 -12.41 -4.60
C GLU A 222 5.49 -12.89 -3.13
N LEU A 223 5.60 -11.95 -2.19
CA LEU A 223 5.36 -12.15 -0.77
C LEU A 223 3.89 -11.85 -0.49
N MET A 224 3.17 -12.89 -0.09
CA MET A 224 1.76 -12.85 0.27
C MET A 224 1.61 -12.69 1.78
N LEU A 225 0.57 -11.98 2.21
CA LEU A 225 0.08 -11.91 3.59
C LEU A 225 -1.40 -12.26 3.57
N ASP A 226 -1.79 -13.29 4.33
CA ASP A 226 -3.18 -13.73 4.50
C ASP A 226 -3.91 -13.99 3.16
N GLY A 227 -3.17 -14.48 2.16
CA GLY A 227 -3.67 -14.77 0.80
C GLY A 227 -3.73 -13.56 -0.14
N LYS A 228 -3.38 -12.35 0.31
CA LYS A 228 -3.24 -11.14 -0.51
C LYS A 228 -1.78 -10.86 -0.85
N LEU A 229 -1.51 -10.13 -1.94
CA LEU A 229 -0.15 -9.66 -2.21
C LEU A 229 0.25 -8.58 -1.21
N PHE A 230 1.30 -8.84 -0.43
CA PHE A 230 1.90 -7.85 0.45
C PHE A 230 2.97 -7.01 -0.28
N LYS A 231 3.94 -7.66 -0.93
CA LYS A 231 5.05 -7.04 -1.68
C LYS A 231 5.60 -8.04 -2.70
N ALA A 232 6.36 -7.59 -3.71
CA ALA A 232 7.14 -8.50 -4.54
C ALA A 232 8.60 -8.03 -4.69
N TYR A 233 9.45 -8.99 -5.05
CA TYR A 233 10.90 -8.91 -5.13
C TYR A 233 11.39 -9.44 -6.48
N GLU A 234 12.52 -8.94 -6.97
CA GLU A 234 13.15 -9.40 -8.21
C GLU A 234 14.30 -10.36 -7.89
N LEU A 235 14.36 -11.48 -8.62
CA LEU A 235 15.49 -12.40 -8.58
C LEU A 235 16.61 -11.89 -9.49
N THR A 236 17.81 -11.74 -8.93
CA THR A 236 19.02 -11.34 -9.66
C THR A 236 19.42 -12.39 -10.71
N ARG A 237 19.06 -13.66 -10.47
CA ARG A 237 19.26 -14.80 -11.37
C ARG A 237 17.96 -15.58 -11.53
N ALA A 238 17.69 -16.07 -12.74
CA ALA A 238 16.54 -16.95 -12.97
C ALA A 238 16.65 -18.24 -12.13
N ALA A 239 15.56 -18.60 -11.45
CA ALA A 239 15.49 -19.82 -10.64
C ALA A 239 15.48 -21.07 -11.53
N SER A 240 16.20 -22.12 -11.13
CA SER A 240 16.27 -23.41 -11.83
C SER A 240 15.65 -24.52 -10.97
N LEU A 241 14.48 -24.24 -10.38
CA LEU A 241 13.81 -25.12 -9.43
C LEU A 241 12.55 -25.75 -10.04
N ALA A 242 12.25 -26.98 -9.63
CA ALA A 242 11.00 -27.64 -9.99
C ALA A 242 9.78 -26.90 -9.37
N PRO A 243 8.63 -26.86 -10.07
CA PRO A 243 7.37 -26.41 -9.46
C PRO A 243 6.96 -27.31 -8.28
N GLY A 244 6.41 -26.72 -7.23
CA GLY A 244 6.01 -27.45 -6.03
C GLY A 244 5.83 -26.57 -4.79
N LEU A 245 5.55 -27.21 -3.66
CA LEU A 245 5.51 -26.58 -2.34
C LEU A 245 6.74 -27.01 -1.53
N TYR A 246 7.44 -26.01 -1.00
CA TYR A 246 8.60 -26.15 -0.13
C TYR A 246 8.29 -25.47 1.22
N SER A 247 8.84 -25.99 2.31
CA SER A 247 8.79 -25.34 3.63
C SER A 247 10.12 -24.63 3.89
N LEU A 248 10.09 -23.40 4.40
CA LEU A 248 11.31 -22.68 4.75
C LEU A 248 11.98 -23.24 6.00
N SER A 249 13.30 -23.42 5.96
CA SER A 249 14.13 -23.70 7.14
C SER A 249 14.53 -22.43 7.88
N ASP A 250 15.06 -22.55 9.10
CA ASP A 250 15.62 -21.43 9.86
C ASP A 250 16.75 -20.72 9.08
N ASP A 251 17.61 -21.50 8.41
CA ASP A 251 18.52 -21.03 7.36
C ASP A 251 17.79 -20.87 6.01
N TYR A 252 16.84 -19.94 5.92
CA TYR A 252 16.14 -19.66 4.65
C TYR A 252 17.10 -19.08 3.59
N ALA A 253 18.17 -18.37 4.00
CA ALA A 253 19.13 -17.75 3.09
C ALA A 253 20.01 -18.80 2.39
N GLY A 254 20.59 -19.75 3.15
CA GLY A 254 21.32 -20.88 2.59
C GLY A 254 20.40 -21.88 1.88
N GLN A 255 19.13 -21.99 2.28
CA GLN A 255 18.13 -22.73 1.51
C GLN A 255 17.85 -22.07 0.15
N PHE A 256 17.62 -20.75 0.10
CA PHE A 256 17.45 -20.02 -1.17
C PHE A 256 18.64 -20.23 -2.11
N ALA A 257 19.87 -20.15 -1.62
CA ALA A 257 21.06 -20.44 -2.41
C ALA A 257 21.07 -21.88 -2.98
N ARG A 258 20.72 -22.89 -2.17
CA ARG A 258 20.59 -24.30 -2.60
C ARG A 258 19.46 -24.50 -3.62
N LEU A 259 18.39 -23.72 -3.53
CA LEU A 259 17.25 -23.69 -4.46
C LEU A 259 17.52 -22.87 -5.73
N GLY A 260 18.72 -22.29 -5.89
CA GLY A 260 19.07 -21.42 -7.02
C GLY A 260 18.38 -20.05 -7.01
N LEU A 261 17.77 -19.66 -5.89
CA LEU A 261 17.13 -18.37 -5.69
C LEU A 261 18.19 -17.36 -5.22
N SER A 262 18.32 -16.24 -5.92
CA SER A 262 19.23 -15.15 -5.57
C SER A 262 18.50 -13.82 -5.58
N PHE A 263 18.59 -13.10 -4.47
CA PHE A 263 17.93 -11.81 -4.21
C PHE A 263 18.99 -10.72 -4.05
N ALA A 264 18.60 -9.44 -4.15
CA ALA A 264 19.49 -8.37 -3.71
C ALA A 264 19.70 -8.45 -2.18
N PRO A 265 20.86 -8.04 -1.63
CA PRO A 265 21.10 -8.09 -0.18
C PRO A 265 20.08 -7.29 0.64
N ALA A 266 19.57 -6.18 0.09
CA ALA A 266 18.52 -5.38 0.71
C ALA A 266 17.17 -6.12 0.77
N ASP A 267 16.81 -6.86 -0.29
CA ASP A 267 15.58 -7.65 -0.36
C ASP A 267 15.64 -8.84 0.61
N LEU A 268 16.80 -9.51 0.69
CA LEU A 268 17.02 -10.58 1.68
C LEU A 268 16.92 -10.05 3.12
N ALA A 269 17.49 -8.88 3.39
CA ALA A 269 17.39 -8.22 4.69
C ALA A 269 15.96 -7.79 5.04
N GLU A 270 15.13 -7.42 4.05
CA GLU A 270 13.70 -7.23 4.29
C GLU A 270 12.94 -8.54 4.51
N LEU A 271 13.20 -9.57 3.71
CA LEU A 271 12.56 -10.88 3.86
C LEU A 271 12.78 -11.47 5.26
N SER A 272 13.94 -11.21 5.89
CA SER A 272 14.21 -11.56 7.29
C SER A 272 13.19 -11.05 8.33
N LEU A 273 12.40 -10.04 7.98
CA LEU A 273 11.34 -9.48 8.83
C LEU A 273 10.07 -10.35 8.80
N PHE A 274 9.83 -11.06 7.71
CA PHE A 274 8.55 -11.70 7.42
C PHE A 274 8.63 -13.24 7.44
N LEU A 275 9.77 -13.80 7.03
CA LEU A 275 9.95 -15.23 6.88
C LEU A 275 10.20 -15.90 8.24
N MET A 276 9.13 -16.41 8.83
CA MET A 276 9.20 -17.35 9.94
C MET A 276 9.68 -18.73 9.47
N PRO A 277 10.37 -19.51 10.32
CA PRO A 277 10.63 -20.92 10.04
C PRO A 277 9.33 -21.66 9.73
N ARG A 278 9.37 -22.54 8.73
CA ARG A 278 8.22 -23.28 8.15
C ARG A 278 7.18 -22.43 7.41
N ALA A 279 7.41 -21.13 7.18
CA ALA A 279 6.58 -20.38 6.24
C ALA A 279 6.64 -21.04 4.84
N PRO A 280 5.51 -21.13 4.10
CA PRO A 280 5.44 -21.87 2.85
C PRO A 280 6.05 -21.09 1.68
N LEU A 281 6.78 -21.81 0.84
CA LEU A 281 7.40 -21.36 -0.40
C LEU A 281 6.82 -22.16 -1.56
N PHE A 282 5.89 -21.56 -2.29
CA PHE A 282 5.32 -22.12 -3.51
C PHE A 282 6.17 -21.73 -4.72
N VAL A 283 6.38 -22.65 -5.65
CA VAL A 283 7.06 -22.40 -6.93
C VAL A 283 6.08 -22.72 -8.03
N ALA A 284 5.67 -21.70 -8.77
CA ALA A 284 4.59 -21.79 -9.75
C ALA A 284 5.00 -22.63 -10.98
N ALA A 285 4.11 -23.53 -11.39
CA ALA A 285 4.22 -24.26 -12.64
C ALA A 285 3.82 -23.36 -13.82
N TYR A 286 4.71 -23.26 -14.81
CA TYR A 286 4.52 -22.51 -16.06
C TYR A 286 5.15 -23.29 -17.21
#